data_AF-A0A6I1QIP6-F1
#
_entry.id   AF-A0A6I1QIP6-F1
#
_cell.length_a   1.000
_cell.length_b   1.000
_cell.length_c   1.000
_cell.angle_alpha   90.00
_cell.angle_beta   90.00
_cell.angle_gamma   90.00
#
_symmetry.space_group_name_H-M   'P 1'
#
loop_
_entity.id
_entity.type
_entity.pdbx_description
1 polymer ?
#
loop_
_entity_poly.entity_id
_entity_poly.type
_entity_poly.pdbx_seq_one_letter_code
_entity_poly.pdbx_strand_id
1 'polypeptide(L)'
;MTLSHSDVLHYWFTELEPQDWFRSNPDVDLQIKQRFMSLHQQAVQCELADWRASASGRLAEIIVLDQFSRNLYRQSALAFANDSLALALAQEAVSLGVDKTLPLSQRSFLYMPYMHSESLLIHQHGLQLFTQSDLKNNREFHLQHTAILQRFGRYPHRNQTLGRVSTPEELTFLSQPGSSF
;
A
#
# COMPACT_ATOMS: atom_id res chain seq x y z
N MET A 1 23.54 -11.06 -7.11
CA MET A 1 22.39 -11.90 -7.47
C MET A 1 21.23 -10.98 -7.75
N THR A 2 20.46 -11.23 -8.81
CA THR A 2 19.24 -10.46 -9.09
C THR A 2 18.15 -10.93 -8.14
N LEU A 3 17.51 -10.01 -7.42
CA LEU A 3 16.40 -10.35 -6.54
C LEU A 3 15.16 -10.74 -7.36
N SER A 4 14.41 -11.71 -6.85
CA SER A 4 13.19 -12.23 -7.44
C SER A 4 11.95 -11.80 -6.63
N HIS A 5 10.75 -12.02 -7.20
CA HIS A 5 9.51 -11.80 -6.45
C HIS A 5 9.43 -12.67 -5.19
N SER A 6 10.05 -13.86 -5.21
CA SER A 6 10.07 -14.77 -4.06
C SER A 6 10.87 -14.19 -2.89
N ASP A 7 11.94 -13.44 -3.17
CA ASP A 7 12.74 -12.79 -2.13
C ASP A 7 11.95 -11.67 -1.43
N VAL A 8 11.14 -10.92 -2.18
CA VAL A 8 10.25 -9.89 -1.64
C VAL A 8 9.18 -10.53 -0.74
N LEU A 9 8.51 -11.58 -1.23
CA LEU A 9 7.44 -12.24 -0.47
C LEU A 9 7.99 -12.97 0.76
N HIS A 10 9.16 -13.58 0.66
CA HIS A 10 9.83 -14.21 1.80
C HIS A 10 10.17 -13.17 2.87
N TYR A 11 10.80 -12.06 2.49
CA TYR A 11 11.07 -10.98 3.42
C TYR A 11 9.79 -10.47 4.09
N TRP A 12 8.78 -10.14 3.29
CA TRP A 12 7.56 -9.51 3.79
C TRP A 12 6.71 -10.43 4.68
N PHE A 13 6.54 -11.70 4.31
CA PHE A 13 5.61 -12.61 4.98
C PHE A 13 6.28 -13.65 5.89
N THR A 14 7.60 -13.80 5.84
CA THR A 14 8.33 -14.80 6.64
C THR A 14 9.35 -14.18 7.58
N GLU A 15 10.08 -13.14 7.16
CA GLU A 15 11.08 -12.50 8.01
C GLU A 15 10.51 -11.41 8.91
N LEU A 16 9.45 -10.72 8.48
CA LEU A 16 8.77 -9.69 9.26
C LEU A 16 7.64 -10.27 10.12
N GLU A 17 7.44 -9.67 11.29
CA GLU A 17 6.26 -9.93 12.12
C GLU A 17 5.10 -9.02 11.68
N PRO A 18 3.83 -9.41 11.92
CA PRO A 18 2.67 -8.62 11.50
C PRO A 18 2.65 -7.16 11.98
N GLN A 19 3.31 -6.88 13.11
CA GLN A 19 3.46 -5.53 13.65
C GLN A 19 4.39 -4.64 12.81
N ASP A 20 5.37 -5.22 12.13
CA ASP A 20 6.37 -4.50 11.34
C ASP A 20 5.81 -3.97 10.02
N TRP A 21 4.69 -4.54 9.55
CA TRP A 21 4.02 -4.07 8.33
C TRP A 21 3.38 -2.69 8.49
N PHE A 22 2.89 -2.37 9.69
CA PHE A 22 2.08 -1.18 9.94
C PHE A 22 2.75 -0.17 10.87
N ARG A 23 3.69 -0.61 11.72
CA ARG A 23 4.41 0.29 12.61
C ARG A 23 5.65 0.83 11.92
N SER A 24 5.93 2.11 12.15
CA SER A 24 7.22 2.69 11.76
C SER A 24 8.33 2.02 12.56
N ASN A 25 9.26 1.37 11.86
CA ASN A 25 10.40 0.67 12.45
C ASN A 25 11.68 1.03 11.66
N PRO A 26 12.61 1.81 12.22
CA PRO A 26 13.83 2.24 11.52
C PRO A 26 14.72 1.08 11.05
N ASP A 27 14.71 -0.06 11.76
CA ASP A 27 15.50 -1.22 11.37
C ASP A 27 14.93 -1.88 10.12
N VAL A 28 13.60 -1.99 10.02
CA VAL A 28 12.89 -2.46 8.82
C VAL A 28 13.12 -1.51 7.65
N ASP A 29 13.04 -0.20 7.90
CA ASP A 29 13.31 0.82 6.87
C ASP A 29 14.75 0.70 6.33
N LEU A 30 15.73 0.47 7.22
CA LEU A 30 17.13 0.27 6.84
C LEU A 30 17.32 -1.04 6.06
N GLN A 31 16.70 -2.14 6.49
CA GLN A 31 16.77 -3.43 5.79
C GLN A 31 16.17 -3.32 4.38
N ILE A 32 15.01 -2.67 4.23
CA ILE A 32 14.38 -2.46 2.93
C ILE A 32 15.29 -1.62 2.03
N LYS A 33 15.88 -0.56 2.57
CA LYS A 33 16.83 0.27 1.84
C LYS A 33 18.06 -0.50 1.36
N GLN A 34 18.67 -1.29 2.23
CA GLN A 34 19.90 -2.03 1.90
C GLN A 34 19.65 -3.16 0.90
N ARG A 35 18.52 -3.86 1.03
CA ARG A 35 18.22 -5.06 0.23
C ARG A 35 17.48 -4.72 -1.07
N PHE A 36 16.48 -3.85 -1.01
CA PHE A 36 15.47 -3.72 -2.07
C PHE A 36 15.44 -2.37 -2.78
N MET A 37 16.31 -1.39 -2.43
CA MET A 37 16.32 -0.08 -3.09
C MET A 37 16.50 -0.17 -4.61
N SER A 38 17.45 -0.99 -5.09
CA SER A 38 17.65 -1.15 -6.54
C SER A 38 16.44 -1.81 -7.21
N LEU A 39 15.78 -2.76 -6.53
CA LEU A 39 14.58 -3.41 -7.04
C LEU A 39 13.38 -2.44 -7.08
N HIS A 40 13.27 -1.57 -6.08
CA HIS A 40 12.28 -0.50 -6.06
C HIS A 40 12.44 0.43 -7.27
N GLN A 41 13.67 0.85 -7.57
CA GLN A 41 13.96 1.67 -8.74
C GLN A 41 13.53 0.97 -10.05
N GLN A 42 13.79 -0.33 -10.19
CA GLN A 42 13.35 -1.13 -11.34
C GLN A 42 11.82 -1.20 -11.45
N ALA A 43 11.13 -1.42 -10.33
CA ALA A 43 9.67 -1.46 -10.27
C ALA A 43 9.05 -0.12 -10.72
N VAL A 44 9.61 1.01 -10.27
CA VAL A 44 9.17 2.36 -10.67
C VAL A 44 9.34 2.59 -12.17
N GLN A 45 10.36 2.00 -12.79
CA GLN A 45 10.58 2.03 -14.25
C GLN A 45 9.79 0.95 -15.01
N CYS A 46 8.89 0.21 -14.34
CA CYS A 46 8.11 -0.90 -14.91
C CYS A 46 8.96 -2.04 -15.51
N GLU A 47 10.22 -2.18 -15.09
CA GLU A 47 11.14 -3.21 -15.60
C GLU A 47 10.81 -4.62 -15.08
N LEU A 48 9.90 -4.74 -14.10
CA LEU A 48 9.47 -6.00 -13.51
C LEU A 48 8.23 -6.61 -14.19
N ALA A 49 7.89 -6.17 -15.40
CA ALA A 49 6.68 -6.59 -16.10
C ALA A 49 6.54 -8.13 -16.21
N ASP A 50 7.64 -8.87 -16.35
CA ASP A 50 7.63 -10.33 -16.42
C ASP A 50 7.10 -10.99 -15.13
N TRP A 51 7.19 -10.34 -13.97
CA TRP A 51 6.64 -10.85 -12.71
C TRP A 51 5.11 -10.96 -12.77
N ARG A 52 4.47 -10.18 -13.64
CA ARG A 52 3.01 -10.14 -13.78
C ARG A 52 2.42 -11.40 -14.39
N ALA A 53 3.25 -12.34 -14.84
CA ALA A 53 2.85 -13.66 -15.30
C ALA A 53 2.27 -14.56 -14.19
N SER A 54 2.43 -14.20 -12.91
CA SER A 54 1.94 -14.98 -11.77
C SER A 54 1.27 -14.11 -10.70
N ALA A 55 0.37 -14.69 -9.90
CA ALA A 55 -0.27 -13.97 -8.79
C ALA A 55 0.73 -13.49 -7.73
N SER A 56 1.73 -14.32 -7.40
CA SER A 56 2.79 -13.98 -6.45
C SER A 56 3.70 -12.88 -6.97
N GLY A 57 4.08 -12.92 -8.24
CA GLY A 57 4.89 -11.87 -8.86
C GLY A 57 4.17 -10.52 -8.91
N ARG A 58 2.87 -10.52 -9.24
CA ARG A 58 2.02 -9.31 -9.16
C ARG A 58 1.98 -8.73 -7.75
N LEU A 59 1.75 -9.58 -6.74
CA LEU A 59 1.72 -9.14 -5.35
C LEU A 59 3.07 -8.55 -4.92
N ALA A 60 4.18 -9.19 -5.28
CA ALA A 60 5.51 -8.71 -4.93
C ALA A 60 5.79 -7.31 -5.53
N GLU A 61 5.44 -7.11 -6.81
CA GLU A 61 5.58 -5.80 -7.46
C GLU A 61 4.72 -4.73 -6.75
N ILE A 62 3.48 -5.06 -6.37
CA ILE A 62 2.60 -4.17 -5.61
C ILE A 62 3.20 -3.83 -4.24
N ILE A 63 3.74 -4.79 -3.50
CA ILE A 63 4.40 -4.55 -2.20
C ILE A 63 5.60 -3.60 -2.36
N VAL A 64 6.41 -3.80 -3.40
CA VAL A 64 7.56 -2.92 -3.68
C VAL A 64 7.07 -1.49 -3.98
N LEU A 65 6.06 -1.33 -4.83
CA LEU A 65 5.58 -0.01 -5.23
C LEU A 65 4.80 0.72 -4.11
N ASP A 66 4.05 -0.01 -3.29
CA ASP A 66 3.16 0.54 -2.28
C ASP A 66 3.81 0.57 -0.89
N GLN A 67 4.15 -0.60 -0.34
CA GLN A 67 4.66 -0.74 1.02
C GLN A 67 6.11 -0.26 1.12
N PHE A 68 7.01 -0.76 0.27
CA PHE A 68 8.43 -0.35 0.36
C PHE A 68 8.60 1.14 0.08
N SER A 69 7.80 1.77 -0.80
CA SER A 69 7.83 3.23 -0.97
C SER A 69 7.61 3.97 0.36
N ARG A 70 6.69 3.51 1.21
CA ARG A 70 6.37 4.11 2.51
C ARG A 70 7.50 3.93 3.53
N ASN A 71 8.22 2.79 3.49
CA ASN A 71 9.41 2.55 4.31
C ASN A 71 10.63 3.35 3.82
N LEU A 72 10.88 3.38 2.51
CA LEU A 72 12.04 4.01 1.90
C LEU A 72 12.02 5.54 1.96
N TYR A 73 10.83 6.13 1.89
CA TYR A 73 10.63 7.57 1.71
C TYR A 73 9.72 8.18 2.79
N ARG A 74 9.86 7.73 4.05
CA ARG A 74 9.18 8.31 5.21
C ARG A 74 9.21 9.84 5.15
N GLN A 75 8.05 10.46 5.41
CA GLN A 75 7.89 11.92 5.44
C GLN A 75 8.21 12.65 4.11
N SER A 76 8.30 11.92 2.99
CA SER A 76 8.53 12.47 1.65
C SER A 76 7.38 12.14 0.69
N ALA A 77 7.08 13.06 -0.24
CA ALA A 77 6.07 12.84 -1.28
C ALA A 77 6.36 11.58 -2.12
N LEU A 78 7.63 11.16 -2.19
CA LEU A 78 8.07 9.94 -2.86
C LEU A 78 7.44 8.66 -2.27
N ALA A 79 6.98 8.68 -1.00
CA ALA A 79 6.26 7.55 -0.41
C ALA A 79 4.94 7.24 -1.12
N PHE A 80 4.34 8.22 -1.79
CA PHE A 80 3.03 8.12 -2.45
C PHE A 80 3.12 8.23 -3.97
N ALA A 81 4.31 8.50 -4.52
CA ALA A 81 4.51 8.78 -5.94
C ALA A 81 4.05 7.63 -6.85
N ASN A 82 4.09 6.39 -6.35
CA ASN A 82 3.77 5.19 -7.10
C ASN A 82 2.41 4.58 -6.74
N ASP A 83 1.61 5.24 -5.89
CA ASP A 83 0.29 4.74 -5.46
C ASP A 83 -0.63 4.46 -6.66
N SER A 84 -0.59 5.31 -7.69
CA SER A 84 -1.41 5.12 -8.90
C SER A 84 -1.00 3.90 -9.72
N LEU A 85 0.30 3.63 -9.84
CA LEU A 85 0.79 2.45 -10.54
C LEU A 85 0.47 1.18 -9.75
N ALA A 86 0.70 1.17 -8.43
CA ALA A 86 0.34 0.05 -7.57
C ALA A 86 -1.17 -0.25 -7.63
N LEU A 87 -2.02 0.78 -7.65
CA LEU A 87 -3.46 0.63 -7.81
C LEU A 87 -3.84 0.05 -9.16
N ALA A 88 -3.25 0.54 -10.26
CA ALA A 88 -3.53 0.01 -11.59
C ALA A 88 -3.19 -1.48 -11.70
N LEU A 89 -2.05 -1.90 -11.13
CA LEU A 89 -1.64 -3.31 -11.10
C LEU A 89 -2.55 -4.17 -10.21
N ALA A 90 -3.00 -3.63 -9.07
CA ALA A 90 -3.96 -4.30 -8.21
C ALA A 90 -5.32 -4.49 -8.92
N GLN A 91 -5.79 -3.46 -9.63
CA GLN A 91 -7.02 -3.52 -10.44
C GLN A 91 -6.92 -4.56 -11.55
N GLU A 92 -5.79 -4.61 -12.26
CA GLU A 92 -5.55 -5.63 -13.28
C GLU A 92 -5.61 -7.04 -12.68
N ALA A 93 -4.92 -7.27 -11.55
CA ALA A 93 -4.91 -8.56 -10.87
C ALA A 93 -6.32 -9.01 -10.43
N VAL A 94 -7.13 -8.09 -9.90
CA VAL A 94 -8.54 -8.36 -9.54
C VAL A 94 -9.39 -8.64 -10.77
N SER A 95 -9.20 -7.88 -11.87
CA SER A 95 -9.96 -8.07 -13.11
C SER A 95 -9.73 -9.45 -13.74
N LEU A 96 -8.52 -9.99 -13.59
CA LEU A 96 -8.14 -11.34 -14.03
C LEU A 96 -8.55 -12.42 -13.02
N GLY A 97 -9.01 -12.05 -11.83
CA GLY A 97 -9.38 -12.96 -10.74
C GLY A 97 -8.20 -13.71 -10.12
N VAL A 98 -6.96 -13.30 -10.40
CA VAL A 98 -5.75 -13.98 -9.90
C VAL A 98 -5.48 -13.69 -8.41
N ASP A 99 -6.08 -12.63 -7.87
CA ASP A 99 -6.10 -12.34 -6.44
C ASP A 99 -6.69 -13.50 -5.61
N LYS A 100 -7.63 -14.25 -6.20
CA LYS A 100 -8.30 -15.38 -5.54
C LYS A 100 -7.40 -16.60 -5.34
N THR A 101 -6.28 -16.69 -6.06
CA THR A 101 -5.31 -17.79 -5.87
C THR A 101 -4.32 -17.51 -4.75
N LEU A 102 -4.28 -16.28 -4.22
CA LEU A 102 -3.42 -15.92 -3.11
C LEU A 102 -4.03 -16.34 -1.76
N PRO A 103 -3.19 -16.71 -0.77
CA PRO A 103 -3.60 -16.81 0.63
C PRO A 103 -4.24 -15.50 1.12
N LEU A 104 -5.17 -15.59 2.07
CA LEU A 104 -5.91 -14.40 2.56
C LEU A 104 -5.00 -13.29 3.09
N SER A 105 -3.95 -13.65 3.85
CA SER A 105 -2.99 -12.68 4.37
C SER A 105 -2.21 -11.96 3.28
N GLN A 106 -1.96 -12.61 2.15
CA GLN A 106 -1.28 -12.02 1.00
C GLN A 106 -2.23 -11.18 0.15
N ARG A 107 -3.47 -11.65 -0.01
CA ARG A 107 -4.52 -10.95 -0.75
C ARG A 107 -4.86 -9.59 -0.12
N SER A 108 -4.80 -9.46 1.20
CA SER A 108 -5.03 -8.18 1.87
C SER A 108 -4.04 -7.10 1.40
N PHE A 109 -2.77 -7.46 1.19
CA PHE A 109 -1.75 -6.55 0.63
C PHE A 109 -1.95 -6.24 -0.84
N LEU A 110 -2.49 -7.18 -1.63
CA LEU A 110 -2.91 -6.89 -3.00
C LEU A 110 -4.01 -5.82 -3.04
N TYR A 111 -4.87 -5.76 -2.01
CA TYR A 111 -5.95 -4.79 -1.91
C TYR A 111 -5.56 -3.45 -1.25
N MET A 112 -4.39 -3.36 -0.59
CA MET A 112 -3.96 -2.13 0.08
C MET A 112 -3.94 -0.88 -0.82
N PRO A 113 -3.52 -0.95 -2.11
CA PRO A 113 -3.58 0.21 -3.00
C PRO A 113 -4.98 0.83 -3.14
N TYR A 114 -6.05 0.04 -3.01
CA TYR A 114 -7.42 0.57 -3.00
C TYR A 114 -7.70 1.43 -1.77
N MET A 115 -7.19 1.03 -0.60
CA MET A 115 -7.32 1.77 0.66
C MET A 115 -6.45 3.03 0.66
N HIS A 116 -5.32 3.01 -0.05
CA HIS A 116 -4.41 4.15 -0.12
C HIS A 116 -4.80 5.24 -1.12
N SER A 117 -5.77 4.96 -2.00
CA SER A 117 -6.25 5.91 -3.01
C SER A 117 -7.02 7.07 -2.39
N GLU A 118 -6.74 8.32 -2.77
CA GLU A 118 -7.58 9.48 -2.41
C GLU A 118 -8.82 9.59 -3.33
N SER A 119 -9.57 8.50 -3.53
CA SER A 119 -10.75 8.46 -4.40
C SER A 119 -11.90 7.64 -3.80
N LEU A 120 -13.05 8.29 -3.60
CA LEU A 120 -14.25 7.62 -3.08
C LEU A 120 -14.76 6.50 -4.00
N LEU A 121 -14.62 6.65 -5.31
CA LEU A 121 -14.98 5.59 -6.27
C LEU A 121 -14.12 4.34 -6.05
N ILE A 122 -12.81 4.54 -5.87
CA ILE A 122 -11.88 3.43 -5.61
C ILE A 122 -12.18 2.79 -4.25
N HIS A 123 -12.54 3.58 -3.24
CA HIS A 123 -12.96 3.07 -1.94
C HIS A 123 -14.23 2.22 -2.02
N GLN A 124 -15.20 2.56 -2.88
CA GLN A 124 -16.39 1.73 -3.10
C GLN A 124 -16.01 0.34 -3.65
N HIS A 125 -15.08 0.29 -4.62
CA HIS A 125 -14.57 -0.98 -5.15
C HIS A 125 -13.77 -1.77 -4.10
N GLY A 126 -12.87 -1.11 -3.36
CA GLY A 126 -12.09 -1.74 -2.30
C GLY A 126 -12.96 -2.37 -1.21
N LEU A 127 -14.05 -1.69 -0.81
CA LEU A 127 -14.96 -2.21 0.21
C LEU A 127 -15.61 -3.54 -0.21
N GLN A 128 -15.97 -3.69 -1.48
CA GLN A 128 -16.50 -4.94 -2.02
C GLN A 128 -15.48 -6.07 -1.88
N LEU A 129 -14.21 -5.81 -2.23
CA LEU A 129 -13.13 -6.79 -2.18
C LEU A 129 -12.84 -7.28 -0.75
N PHE A 130 -12.71 -6.34 0.21
CA PHE A 130 -12.49 -6.69 1.62
C PHE A 130 -13.67 -7.45 2.23
N THR A 131 -14.91 -7.12 1.81
CA THR A 131 -16.12 -7.81 2.30
C THR A 131 -16.21 -9.23 1.77
N GLN A 132 -15.90 -9.46 0.49
CA GLN A 132 -15.99 -10.78 -0.14
C GLN A 132 -14.91 -11.76 0.34
N SER A 133 -13.75 -11.24 0.78
CA SER A 133 -12.61 -12.06 1.19
C SER A 133 -12.56 -12.40 2.69
N ASP A 134 -13.60 -12.08 3.46
CA ASP A 134 -13.68 -12.24 4.93
C ASP A 134 -12.51 -11.59 5.71
N LEU A 135 -11.92 -10.53 5.15
CA LEU A 135 -10.83 -9.76 5.76
C LEU A 135 -11.40 -8.72 6.73
N LYS A 136 -12.07 -9.17 7.80
CA LYS A 136 -12.88 -8.32 8.70
C LYS A 136 -12.10 -7.13 9.27
N ASN A 137 -10.88 -7.36 9.76
CA ASN A 137 -10.04 -6.29 10.31
C ASN A 137 -9.68 -5.27 9.22
N ASN A 138 -9.23 -5.73 8.04
CA ASN A 138 -8.92 -4.82 6.93
C ASN A 138 -10.16 -4.07 6.44
N ARG A 139 -11.35 -4.68 6.49
CA ARG A 139 -12.62 -4.02 6.15
C ARG A 139 -12.90 -2.85 7.11
N GLU A 140 -12.69 -3.04 8.41
CA GLU A 140 -12.88 -1.97 9.41
C GLU A 140 -11.92 -0.82 9.17
N PHE A 141 -10.64 -1.11 8.93
CA PHE A 141 -9.66 -0.07 8.54
C PHE A 141 -10.05 0.63 7.23
N HIS A 142 -10.53 -0.10 6.23
CA HIS A 142 -11.00 0.48 4.97
C HIS A 142 -12.16 1.46 5.18
N LEU A 143 -13.10 1.14 6.07
CA LEU A 143 -14.21 2.02 6.43
C LEU A 143 -13.73 3.29 7.14
N GLN A 144 -12.74 3.17 8.04
CA GLN A 144 -12.13 4.33 8.70
C GLN A 144 -11.45 5.26 7.68
N HIS A 145 -10.69 4.69 6.73
CA HIS A 145 -10.09 5.47 5.64
C HIS A 145 -11.15 6.14 4.76
N THR A 146 -12.22 5.42 4.44
CA THR A 146 -13.35 5.95 3.65
C THR A 146 -14.01 7.14 4.36
N ALA A 147 -14.17 7.09 5.68
CA ALA A 147 -14.75 8.18 6.47
C ALA A 147 -13.91 9.47 6.40
N ILE A 148 -12.58 9.36 6.42
CA ILE A 148 -11.69 10.52 6.23
C ILE A 148 -11.89 11.12 4.84
N LEU A 149 -11.94 10.27 3.80
CA LEU A 149 -12.17 10.73 2.43
C LEU A 149 -13.55 11.36 2.22
N GLN A 150 -14.59 10.83 2.86
CA GLN A 150 -15.93 11.42 2.81
C GLN A 150 -15.95 12.82 3.43
N ARG A 151 -15.16 13.01 4.49
CA ARG A 151 -15.10 14.29 5.21
C ARG A 151 -14.24 15.34 4.50
N PHE A 152 -13.08 14.96 3.99
CA PHE A 152 -12.07 15.90 3.49
C PHE A 152 -11.79 15.81 1.99
N GLY A 153 -12.28 14.78 1.30
CA GLY A 153 -11.97 14.49 -0.11
C GLY A 153 -10.52 14.04 -0.36
N ARG A 154 -9.69 13.94 0.70
CA ARG A 154 -8.28 13.54 0.67
C ARG A 154 -7.85 13.07 2.06
N TYR A 155 -6.58 12.67 2.23
CA TYR A 155 -5.97 12.34 3.50
C TYR A 155 -5.20 13.53 4.10
N PRO A 156 -5.72 14.22 5.13
CA PRO A 156 -5.07 15.41 5.68
C PRO A 156 -3.66 15.16 6.23
N HIS A 157 -3.37 13.95 6.75
CA HIS A 157 -2.05 13.61 7.27
C HIS A 157 -0.96 13.59 6.18
N ARG A 158 -1.34 13.54 4.89
CA ARG A 158 -0.40 13.66 3.76
C ARG A 158 -0.12 15.11 3.37
N ASN A 159 -0.86 16.10 3.89
CA ASN A 159 -0.80 17.48 3.42
C ASN A 159 0.60 18.07 3.51
N GLN A 160 1.25 17.98 4.67
CA GLN A 160 2.60 18.51 4.85
C GLN A 160 3.60 17.85 3.89
N THR A 161 3.57 16.52 3.81
CA THR A 161 4.45 15.74 2.94
C THR A 161 4.25 16.01 1.45
N LEU A 162 3.02 16.32 1.04
CA LEU A 162 2.65 16.66 -0.34
C LEU A 162 2.68 18.16 -0.65
N GLY A 163 3.12 19.01 0.30
CA GLY A 163 3.15 20.47 0.13
C GLY A 163 1.76 21.12 -0.01
N ARG A 164 0.71 20.48 0.50
CA ARG A 164 -0.67 21.00 0.50
C ARG A 164 -0.91 21.86 1.75
N VAL A 165 -1.64 22.96 1.59
CA VAL A 165 -2.13 23.75 2.72
C VAL A 165 -3.32 23.05 3.36
N SER A 166 -3.26 22.83 4.67
CA SER A 166 -4.37 22.27 5.46
C SER A 166 -5.41 23.33 5.77
N THR A 167 -6.69 22.96 5.73
CA THR A 167 -7.80 23.80 6.20
C THR A 167 -7.85 23.86 7.73
N PRO A 168 -8.55 24.82 8.35
CA PRO A 168 -8.74 24.85 9.80
C PRO A 168 -9.39 23.58 10.36
N GLU A 169 -10.32 22.98 9.61
CA GLU A 169 -10.97 21.71 9.98
C GLU A 169 -9.98 20.55 9.94
N GLU A 170 -9.17 20.46 8.89
CA GLU A 170 -8.11 19.45 8.75
C GLU A 170 -7.08 19.57 9.88
N LEU A 171 -6.67 20.78 10.26
CA LEU A 171 -5.75 21.00 11.40
C LEU A 171 -6.35 20.53 12.73
N THR A 172 -7.64 20.80 12.95
CA THR A 172 -8.36 20.33 14.14
C THR A 172 -8.40 18.80 14.16
N PHE A 173 -8.72 18.17 13.02
CA PHE A 173 -8.70 16.71 12.88
C PHE A 173 -7.30 16.11 13.15
N LEU A 174 -6.25 16.73 12.61
CA LEU A 174 -4.86 16.25 12.79
C LEU A 174 -4.41 16.22 14.25
N SER A 175 -4.98 17.06 15.13
CA SER A 175 -4.69 17.03 16.57
C SER A 175 -5.40 15.92 17.36
N GLN A 176 -6.33 15.18 16.74
CA GLN A 176 -7.09 14.12 17.40
C GLN A 176 -6.43 12.74 17.23
N PRO A 177 -6.64 11.79 18.16
CA PRO A 177 -6.25 10.40 17.97
C PRO A 177 -6.90 9.81 16.70
N GLY A 178 -6.19 8.92 15.99
CA GLY A 178 -6.70 8.28 14.77
C GLY A 178 -6.73 9.20 13.53
N SER A 179 -6.00 10.33 13.57
CA SER A 179 -5.89 11.26 12.44
C SER A 179 -4.93 10.79 11.33
N SER A 180 -4.21 9.70 11.58
CA SER A 180 -3.28 9.02 10.68
C SER A 180 -3.33 7.50 10.92
N PHE A 181 -2.83 6.75 9.94
CA PHE A 181 -2.72 5.29 9.96
C PHE A 181 -1.26 4.89 9.74
#